data_AF-A0A842S3K6-F1
#
_entry.id   AF-A0A842S3K6-F1
#
_cell.length_a   1.000
_cell.length_b   1.000
_cell.length_c   1.000
_cell.angle_alpha   90.00
_cell.angle_beta   90.00
_cell.angle_gamma   90.00
#
_symmetry.space_group_name_H-M   'P 1'
#
loop_
_entity.id
_entity.type
_entity.pdbx_description
1 polymer ?
#
loop_
_entity_poly.entity_id
_entity_poly.type
_entity_poly.pdbx_seq_one_letter_code
_entity_poly.pdbx_strand_id
1 'polypeptide(L)'
;MSEEEKLEDIRKKKLEQLKQQAMQKQMAEEQQQAFEQQKYQIMRKILSQEGRQRLENIRMVKPQFAEQIELQLIQLFRSGRLKNQLSDNQFKKLLQQITKSNKKKDFKIKKL
;
A
#
# COMPACT_ATOMS: atom_id res chain seq x y z
N MET A 1 13.18 57.44 6.91
CA MET A 1 12.98 55.98 7.00
C MET A 1 14.28 55.37 7.48
N SER A 2 14.28 54.85 8.70
CA SER A 2 15.47 54.44 9.44
C SER A 2 15.95 53.05 8.98
N GLU A 3 17.24 52.78 9.06
CA GLU A 3 17.82 51.47 8.68
C GLU A 3 17.23 50.30 9.50
N GLU A 4 16.72 50.59 10.69
CA GLU A 4 15.97 49.66 11.54
C GLU A 4 14.71 49.12 10.84
N GLU A 5 13.96 50.00 10.17
CA GLU A 5 12.73 49.65 9.43
C GLU A 5 13.05 48.70 8.25
N LYS A 6 14.20 48.91 7.59
CA LYS A 6 14.68 48.04 6.51
C LYS A 6 15.13 46.66 7.02
N LEU A 7 15.73 46.61 8.21
CA LEU A 7 16.19 45.36 8.82
C LEU A 7 15.01 44.51 9.32
N GLU A 8 13.99 45.15 9.88
CA GLU A 8 12.73 44.50 10.26
C GLU A 8 11.99 43.94 9.05
N ASP A 9 11.94 44.69 7.94
CA ASP A 9 11.29 44.24 6.70
C ASP A 9 11.98 42.99 6.11
N ILE A 10 13.31 42.96 6.10
CA ILE A 10 14.11 41.80 5.68
C ILE A 10 13.84 40.57 6.57
N ARG A 11 13.76 40.77 7.89
CA ARG A 11 13.51 39.69 8.85
C ARG A 11 12.10 39.12 8.69
N LYS A 12 11.11 40.00 8.49
CA LYS A 12 9.70 39.65 8.24
C LYS A 12 9.54 38.86 6.94
N LYS A 13 10.19 39.30 5.87
CA LYS A 13 10.17 38.63 4.56
C LYS A 13 10.80 37.24 4.60
N LYS A 14 11.91 37.08 5.33
CA LYS A 14 12.57 35.77 5.52
C LYS A 14 11.73 34.82 6.38
N LEU A 15 11.06 35.33 7.40
CA LEU A 15 10.13 34.54 8.22
C LEU A 15 8.92 34.07 7.41
N GLU A 16 8.36 34.94 6.58
CA GLU A 16 7.22 34.63 5.71
C GLU A 16 7.58 33.58 4.65
N GLN A 17 8.76 33.70 4.04
CA GLN A 17 9.27 32.72 3.08
C GLN A 17 9.50 31.34 3.74
N LEU A 18 10.06 31.30 4.96
CA LEU A 18 10.22 30.06 5.73
C LEU A 18 8.87 29.43 6.08
N LYS A 19 7.88 30.25 6.46
CA LYS A 19 6.53 29.80 6.78
C LYS A 19 5.81 29.23 5.55
N GLN A 20 5.93 29.88 4.39
CA GLN A 20 5.42 29.35 3.12
C GLN A 20 6.06 28.00 2.75
N GLN A 21 7.38 27.89 2.92
CA GLN A 21 8.10 26.66 2.59
C GLN A 21 7.73 25.50 3.52
N ALA A 22 7.52 25.78 4.82
CA ALA A 22 7.03 24.80 5.78
C ALA A 22 5.58 24.36 5.48
N MET A 23 4.70 25.31 5.14
CA MET A 23 3.30 25.03 4.82
C MET A 23 3.16 24.19 3.55
N GLN A 24 3.99 24.45 2.53
CA GLN A 24 4.01 23.66 1.30
C GLN A 24 4.53 22.23 1.52
N LYS A 25 5.53 22.05 2.39
CA LYS A 25 5.97 20.71 2.81
C LYS A 25 4.87 19.97 3.59
N GLN A 26 4.20 20.63 4.53
CA GLN A 26 3.09 20.01 5.28
C GLN A 26 1.94 19.58 4.37
N MET A 27 1.52 20.41 3.41
CA MET A 27 0.46 20.00 2.47
C MET A 27 0.84 18.79 1.61
N ALA A 28 2.09 18.72 1.14
CA ALA A 28 2.55 17.58 0.36
C ALA A 28 2.58 16.30 1.19
N GLU A 29 3.01 16.38 2.46
CA GLU A 29 3.06 15.26 3.38
C GLU A 29 1.65 14.80 3.79
N GLU A 30 0.72 15.72 4.07
CA GLU A 30 -0.69 15.41 4.33
C GLU A 30 -1.38 14.75 3.14
N GLN A 31 -1.11 15.20 1.92
CA GLN A 31 -1.67 14.55 0.72
C GLN A 31 -1.14 13.13 0.54
N GLN A 32 0.15 12.90 0.75
CA GLN A 32 0.74 11.57 0.69
C GLN A 32 0.17 10.65 1.76
N GLN A 33 0.08 11.15 3.00
CA GLN A 33 -0.49 10.41 4.12
C GLN A 33 -1.97 10.09 3.89
N ALA A 34 -2.77 11.02 3.35
CA ALA A 34 -4.18 10.77 3.05
C ALA A 34 -4.34 9.65 2.02
N PHE A 35 -3.51 9.66 0.97
CA PHE A 35 -3.52 8.64 -0.06
C PHE A 35 -3.09 7.27 0.49
N GLU A 36 -2.02 7.25 1.29
CA GLU A 36 -1.56 6.05 1.99
C GLU A 36 -2.62 5.53 2.95
N GLN A 37 -3.28 6.39 3.73
CA GLN A 37 -4.34 5.99 4.64
C GLN A 37 -5.53 5.39 3.91
N GLN A 38 -5.98 5.97 2.80
CA GLN A 38 -7.05 5.38 1.99
C GLN A 38 -6.65 4.01 1.46
N LYS A 39 -5.42 3.88 0.95
CA LYS A 39 -4.87 2.62 0.46
C LYS A 39 -4.77 1.59 1.59
N TYR A 40 -4.33 2.01 2.77
CA TYR A 40 -4.20 1.18 3.97
C TYR A 40 -5.57 0.78 4.54
N GLN A 41 -6.57 1.65 4.47
CA GLN A 41 -7.94 1.35 4.87
C GLN A 41 -8.57 0.32 3.94
N ILE A 42 -8.36 0.45 2.63
CA ILE A 42 -8.77 -0.57 1.66
C ILE A 42 -8.05 -1.90 1.96
N MET A 43 -6.73 -1.85 2.17
CA MET A 43 -5.91 -3.02 2.52
C MET A 43 -6.38 -3.68 3.83
N ARG A 44 -6.76 -2.91 4.85
CA ARG A 44 -7.33 -3.40 6.12
C ARG A 44 -8.74 -3.97 5.97
N LYS A 45 -9.55 -3.44 5.06
CA LYS A 45 -10.89 -3.96 4.77
C LYS A 45 -10.82 -5.30 4.04
N ILE A 46 -9.83 -5.49 3.16
CA ILE A 46 -9.66 -6.74 2.41
C ILE A 46 -8.86 -7.80 3.16
N LEU A 47 -7.86 -7.42 3.96
CA LEU A 47 -7.00 -8.36 4.70
C LEU A 47 -7.25 -8.27 6.20
N SER A 48 -7.49 -9.41 6.85
CA SER A 48 -7.43 -9.50 8.30
C SER A 48 -6.00 -9.26 8.81
N GLN A 49 -5.83 -8.99 10.11
CA GLN A 49 -4.51 -8.82 10.72
C GLN A 49 -3.61 -10.04 10.49
N GLU A 50 -4.18 -11.24 10.62
CA GLU A 50 -3.50 -12.51 10.35
C GLU A 50 -3.13 -12.68 8.87
N GLY A 51 -4.04 -12.27 7.95
CA GLY A 51 -3.81 -12.34 6.51
C GLY A 51 -2.65 -11.46 6.04
N ARG A 52 -2.50 -10.26 6.61
CA ARG A 52 -1.35 -9.38 6.34
C ARG A 52 -0.05 -10.02 6.79
N GLN A 53 0.00 -10.48 8.03
CA GLN A 53 1.23 -11.06 8.59
C GLN A 53 1.65 -12.33 7.84
N ARG A 54 0.69 -13.14 7.40
CA ARG A 54 0.99 -14.30 6.57
C ARG A 54 1.38 -13.93 5.13
N LEU A 55 0.73 -12.94 4.49
CA LEU A 55 1.18 -12.40 3.20
C LEU A 55 2.64 -11.95 3.29
N GLU A 56 3.00 -11.25 4.36
CA GLU A 56 4.36 -10.74 4.57
C GLU A 56 5.38 -11.87 4.74
N ASN A 57 5.06 -12.87 5.56
CA ASN A 57 5.88 -14.08 5.70
C ASN A 57 6.00 -14.84 4.37
N ILE A 58 4.91 -14.98 3.60
CA ILE A 58 4.92 -15.63 2.29
C ILE A 58 5.74 -14.81 1.30
N ARG A 59 5.66 -13.49 1.32
CA ARG A 59 6.46 -12.61 0.46
C ARG A 59 7.95 -12.77 0.73
N MET A 60 8.35 -12.96 1.98
CA MET A 60 9.75 -13.25 2.34
C MET A 60 10.23 -14.60 1.79
N VAL A 61 9.38 -15.64 1.86
CA VAL A 61 9.77 -16.99 1.43
C VAL A 61 9.61 -17.20 -0.07
N LYS A 62 8.55 -16.64 -0.68
CA LYS A 62 8.13 -16.81 -2.08
C LYS A 62 7.37 -15.56 -2.59
N PRO A 63 8.06 -14.53 -3.10
CA PRO A 63 7.45 -13.29 -3.56
C PRO A 63 6.48 -13.48 -4.74
N GLN A 64 6.80 -14.35 -5.70
CA GLN A 64 5.92 -14.63 -6.84
C GLN A 64 4.52 -15.12 -6.42
N PHE A 65 4.43 -15.85 -5.32
CA PHE A 65 3.15 -16.34 -4.82
C PHE A 65 2.38 -15.23 -4.08
N ALA A 66 3.06 -14.31 -3.43
CA ALA A 66 2.43 -13.15 -2.80
C ALA A 66 1.79 -12.23 -3.85
N GLU A 67 2.49 -11.98 -4.97
CA GLU A 67 1.95 -11.17 -6.09
C GLU A 67 0.67 -11.77 -6.68
N GLN A 68 0.63 -13.09 -6.91
CA GLN A 68 -0.59 -13.73 -7.43
C GLN A 68 -1.78 -13.58 -6.48
N ILE A 69 -1.54 -13.66 -5.17
CA ILE A 69 -2.58 -13.48 -4.17
C ILE A 69 -3.03 -12.01 -4.12
N GLU A 70 -2.11 -11.05 -4.18
CA GLU A 70 -2.44 -9.63 -4.24
C GLU A 70 -3.31 -9.31 -5.46
N LEU A 71 -2.96 -9.82 -6.63
CA LEU A 71 -3.77 -9.64 -7.86
C LEU A 71 -5.19 -10.19 -7.69
N GLN A 72 -5.33 -11.38 -7.11
CA GLN A 72 -6.65 -12.00 -6.88
C GLN A 72 -7.48 -11.20 -5.87
N LEU A 73 -6.84 -10.72 -4.79
CA LEU A 73 -7.46 -9.88 -3.77
C LEU A 73 -7.98 -8.56 -4.34
N ILE A 74 -7.16 -7.91 -5.16
CA ILE A 74 -7.53 -6.66 -5.83
C ILE A 74 -8.73 -6.89 -6.76
N GLN A 75 -8.72 -7.98 -7.53
CA GLN A 75 -9.81 -8.33 -8.43
C GLN A 75 -11.12 -8.58 -7.68
N LEU A 76 -11.05 -9.32 -6.57
CA LEU A 76 -12.20 -9.61 -5.73
C LEU A 76 -12.75 -8.35 -5.03
N PHE A 77 -11.87 -7.44 -4.59
CA PHE A 77 -12.28 -6.17 -3.99
C PHE A 77 -12.96 -5.27 -5.01
N ARG A 78 -12.39 -5.13 -6.22
CA ARG A 78 -12.99 -4.37 -7.32
C ARG A 78 -14.35 -4.91 -7.75
N SER A 79 -14.55 -6.23 -7.68
CA SER A 79 -15.84 -6.85 -7.99
C SER A 79 -16.93 -6.62 -6.93
N GLY A 80 -16.58 -6.00 -5.78
CA GLY A 80 -17.52 -5.79 -4.67
C GLY A 80 -17.99 -7.08 -3.98
N ARG A 81 -17.47 -8.25 -4.37
CA ARG A 81 -17.80 -9.56 -3.75
C ARG A 81 -17.10 -9.77 -2.41
N LEU A 82 -16.01 -9.04 -2.12
CA LEU A 82 -15.39 -9.03 -0.79
C LEU A 82 -16.10 -8.05 0.14
N LYS A 83 -17.19 -8.52 0.76
CA LYS A 83 -17.83 -7.84 1.90
C LYS A 83 -17.18 -8.18 3.24
N ASN A 84 -16.37 -9.24 3.29
CA ASN A 84 -15.73 -9.72 4.51
C ASN A 84 -14.21 -9.75 4.34
N GLN A 85 -13.51 -9.48 5.45
CA GLN A 85 -12.06 -9.57 5.54
C GLN A 85 -11.60 -10.99 5.16
N LEU A 86 -10.60 -11.08 4.27
CA LEU A 86 -10.03 -12.35 3.85
C LEU A 86 -9.24 -12.94 5.04
N SER A 87 -9.83 -13.95 5.67
CA SER A 87 -9.27 -14.66 6.82
C SER A 87 -8.16 -15.62 6.40
N ASP A 88 -7.26 -15.94 7.33
CA ASP A 88 -6.14 -16.87 7.16
C ASP A 88 -6.52 -18.17 6.44
N ASN A 89 -7.68 -18.73 6.79
CA ASN A 89 -8.17 -19.98 6.20
C ASN A 89 -8.49 -19.85 4.70
N GLN A 90 -9.09 -18.73 4.29
CA GLN A 90 -9.39 -18.46 2.88
C GLN A 90 -8.08 -18.23 2.11
N PHE A 91 -7.14 -17.50 2.73
CA PHE A 91 -5.81 -17.26 2.19
C PHE A 91 -5.03 -18.56 1.97
N LYS A 92 -5.06 -19.46 2.96
CA LYS A 92 -4.42 -20.78 2.91
C LYS A 92 -5.07 -21.69 1.87
N LYS A 93 -6.40 -21.65 1.70
CA LYS A 93 -7.08 -22.40 0.63
C LYS A 93 -6.66 -21.92 -0.76
N LEU A 94 -6.56 -20.61 -0.95
CA LEU A 94 -6.07 -20.00 -2.19
C LEU A 94 -4.60 -20.37 -2.45
N LEU A 95 -3.75 -20.30 -1.42
CA LEU A 95 -2.36 -20.76 -1.45
C LEU A 95 -2.27 -22.24 -1.89
N GLN A 96 -3.10 -23.11 -1.30
CA GLN A 96 -3.14 -24.53 -1.65
C GLN A 96 -3.62 -24.74 -3.09
N GLN A 97 -4.61 -24.00 -3.57
CA GLN A 97 -5.09 -24.09 -4.96
C GLN A 97 -4.03 -23.62 -5.97
N ILE A 98 -3.34 -22.51 -5.71
CA ILE A 98 -2.29 -21.99 -6.58
C ILE A 98 -1.08 -22.92 -6.59
N THR A 99 -0.66 -23.43 -5.43
CA THR A 99 0.47 -24.38 -5.33
C THR A 99 0.16 -25.70 -6.04
N LYS A 100 -1.07 -26.22 -5.90
CA LYS A 100 -1.52 -27.41 -6.63
C LYS A 100 -1.61 -27.17 -8.14
N SER A 101 -1.96 -25.97 -8.57
CA SER A 101 -2.02 -25.61 -10.00
C SER A 101 -0.63 -25.46 -10.62
N ASN A 102 0.36 -24.95 -9.87
CA ASN A 102 1.77 -24.95 -10.30
C ASN A 102 2.32 -26.37 -10.41
N LYS A 103 2.12 -27.23 -9.39
CA LYS A 103 2.56 -28.64 -9.43
C LYS A 103 1.96 -29.46 -10.58
N LYS A 104 0.80 -29.07 -11.12
CA LYS A 104 0.15 -29.73 -12.26
C LYS A 104 0.58 -29.15 -13.62
N LYS A 105 1.19 -27.97 -13.68
CA LYS A 105 1.67 -27.38 -14.95
C LYS A 105 2.99 -28.00 -15.42
N ASP A 106 3.84 -28.48 -14.51
CA ASP A 106 5.07 -29.20 -14.85
C ASP A 106 4.85 -30.63 -15.40
N PHE A 107 3.61 -31.16 -15.38
CA PHE A 107 3.29 -32.52 -15.85
C PHE A 107 2.53 -32.58 -17.18
N LYS A 108 2.50 -31.51 -17.99
CA LYS A 108 2.14 -31.63 -19.41
C LYS A 108 3.41 -31.55 -20.25
N ILE A 109 4.19 -32.62 -20.18
CA ILE A 109 5.14 -33.00 -21.23
C ILE A 109 4.34 -33.03 -22.53
N LYS A 110 4.64 -32.07 -23.40
CA LYS A 110 4.15 -32.00 -24.77
C LYS A 110 4.71 -33.23 -25.50
N LYS A 111 3.88 -34.26 -25.65
CA LYS A 111 4.10 -35.34 -26.61
C LYS A 111 3.00 -35.21 -27.66
N LEU A 112 3.33 -34.52 -28.75
CA LEU A 112 2.87 -34.78 -30.10
C LEU A 112 3.86 -34.14 -31.07
#